data_AF-A0A8T5RTV2-F1
#
_entry.id   AF-A0A8T5RTV2-F1
#
_cell.length_a   1.000
_cell.length_b   1.000
_cell.length_c   1.000
_cell.angle_alpha   90.00
_cell.angle_beta   90.00
_cell.angle_gamma   90.00
#
_symmetry.space_group_name_H-M   'P 1'
#
loop_
_entity.id
_entity.type
_entity.pdbx_description
1 polymer ?
#
loop_
_entity_poly.entity_id
_entity_poly.type
_entity_poly.pdbx_seq_one_letter_code
_entity_poly.pdbx_strand_id
1 'polypeptide(L)'
;MTENEKELRWTIKLDWLNIVVMLKLNDINQITELKKEKAVRRLTRIYGPEKLMELEPENLENLVVNELKDLMKKELSLNEKKQKEMERDLRNKVIPLKQGGIIKIDPRDLKDFKGDPEDMLKYLYKKFLGDDKDDDKDDDNDKYKEDRNHYYI
;
A
#
# COMPACT_ATOMS: atom_id res chain seq x y z
N MET A 1 -18.38 21.44 19.10
CA MET A 1 -17.24 20.57 19.44
C MET A 1 -17.73 19.14 19.42
N THR A 2 -17.29 18.36 18.45
CA THR A 2 -17.62 16.93 18.32
C THR A 2 -16.85 16.13 19.39
N GLU A 3 -17.37 14.98 19.82
CA GLU A 3 -16.68 14.13 20.83
C GLU A 3 -15.24 13.79 20.43
N ASN A 4 -15.00 13.57 19.13
CA ASN A 4 -13.66 13.35 18.58
C ASN A 4 -12.65 14.48 18.89
N GLU A 5 -13.08 15.75 18.91
CA GLU A 5 -12.19 16.87 19.23
C GLU A 5 -11.78 16.90 20.70
N LYS A 6 -12.60 16.33 21.60
CA LYS A 6 -12.26 16.20 23.02
C LYS A 6 -11.26 15.07 23.26
N GLU A 7 -11.43 13.96 22.55
CA GLU A 7 -10.57 12.77 22.68
C GLU A 7 -9.13 13.02 22.20
N LEU A 8 -8.93 13.95 21.26
CA LEU A 8 -7.62 14.20 20.68
C LEU A 8 -6.89 15.43 21.23
N ARG A 9 -7.38 16.04 22.32
CA ARG A 9 -6.79 17.28 22.88
C ARG A 9 -5.33 17.14 23.31
N TRP A 10 -4.93 15.94 23.75
CA TRP A 10 -3.55 15.66 24.16
C TRP A 10 -2.54 15.82 23.03
N THR A 11 -2.98 15.72 21.77
CA THR A 11 -2.10 15.90 20.60
C THR A 11 -1.52 17.31 20.49
N ILE A 12 -2.13 18.31 21.14
CA ILE A 12 -1.62 19.68 21.19
C ILE A 12 -0.25 19.75 21.88
N LYS A 13 0.07 18.78 22.75
CA LYS A 13 1.37 18.69 23.43
C LYS A 13 2.48 18.10 22.56
N LEU A 14 2.16 17.55 21.39
CA LEU A 14 3.14 16.86 20.55
C LEU A 14 3.96 17.83 19.72
N ASP A 15 5.28 17.75 19.82
CA ASP A 15 6.17 18.36 18.83
C ASP A 15 6.46 17.37 17.69
N TRP A 16 5.78 17.58 16.56
CA TRP A 16 5.99 16.76 15.37
C TRP A 16 7.38 16.91 14.75
N LEU A 17 8.06 18.05 14.94
CA LEU A 17 9.44 18.20 14.49
C LEU A 17 10.36 17.33 15.34
N ASN A 18 10.16 17.32 16.66
CA ASN A 18 10.94 16.44 17.54
C ASN A 18 10.70 14.96 17.21
N ILE A 19 9.45 14.56 16.97
CA ILE A 19 9.10 13.19 16.55
C ILE A 19 9.83 12.79 15.26
N VAL A 20 9.90 13.69 14.27
CA VAL A 20 10.64 13.48 13.00
C VAL A 20 12.13 13.26 13.28
N VAL A 21 12.73 14.07 14.14
CA VAL A 21 14.14 13.93 14.55
C VAL A 21 14.37 12.60 15.28
N MET A 22 13.50 12.21 16.21
CA MET A 22 13.58 10.93 16.94
C MET A 22 13.43 9.71 16.04
N LEU A 23 12.67 9.84 14.95
CA LEU A 23 12.54 8.83 13.90
C LEU A 23 13.71 8.83 12.91
N LYS A 24 14.63 9.80 13.01
CA LYS A 24 15.74 10.02 12.08
C LYS A 24 15.26 10.21 10.64
N LEU A 25 14.14 10.91 10.48
CA LEU A 25 13.59 11.28 9.19
C LEU A 25 14.11 12.65 8.79
N ASN A 26 14.26 12.86 7.47
CA ASN A 26 14.77 14.11 6.92
C ASN A 26 13.63 15.13 6.68
N ASP A 27 12.39 14.65 6.51
CA ASP A 27 11.22 15.48 6.24
C ASP A 27 9.98 14.92 6.99
N ILE A 28 9.17 15.83 7.53
CA ILE A 28 7.87 15.52 8.14
C ILE A 28 6.91 14.83 7.15
N ASN A 29 7.04 15.12 5.85
CA ASN A 29 6.23 14.51 4.80
C ASN A 29 6.50 13.01 4.61
N GLN A 30 7.59 12.48 5.19
CA GLN A 30 7.87 11.04 5.23
C GLN A 30 6.94 10.30 6.21
N ILE A 31 6.22 11.03 7.08
CA ILE A 31 5.13 10.53 7.91
C ILE A 31 3.82 11.02 7.29
N THR A 32 3.11 10.13 6.58
CA THR A 32 1.82 10.48 5.98
C THR A 32 0.79 10.87 7.05
N GLU A 33 -0.14 11.77 6.71
CA GLU A 33 -1.21 12.19 7.63
C GLU A 33 -2.03 11.00 8.14
N LEU A 34 -2.27 10.00 7.27
CA LEU A 34 -2.93 8.76 7.63
C LEU A 34 -2.17 8.00 8.73
N LYS A 35 -0.83 7.96 8.69
CA LYS A 35 -0.01 7.34 9.74
C LYS A 35 -0.08 8.11 11.04
N LYS A 36 -0.02 9.44 10.99
CA LYS A 36 -0.15 10.31 12.17
C LYS A 36 -1.49 10.04 12.86
N GLU A 37 -2.57 10.07 12.11
CA GLU A 37 -3.91 9.82 12.62
C GLU A 37 -4.05 8.41 13.20
N LYS A 38 -3.55 7.39 12.50
CA LYS A 38 -3.60 6.01 12.96
C LYS A 38 -2.83 5.80 14.26
N ALA A 39 -1.66 6.42 14.40
CA ALA A 39 -0.87 6.36 15.62
C ALA A 39 -1.62 7.03 16.79
N VAL A 40 -2.09 8.27 16.57
CA VAL A 40 -2.85 9.06 17.56
C VAL A 40 -4.10 8.32 18.02
N ARG A 41 -4.92 7.80 17.10
CA ARG A 41 -6.15 7.06 17.43
C ARG A 41 -5.86 5.79 18.21
N ARG A 42 -4.81 5.04 17.85
CA ARG A 42 -4.42 3.82 18.58
C ARG A 42 -3.99 4.12 20.00
N LEU A 43 -3.13 5.13 20.19
CA LEU A 43 -2.69 5.55 21.52
C LEU A 43 -3.87 6.01 22.36
N THR A 44 -4.75 6.84 21.79
CA THR A 44 -5.98 7.30 22.46
C THR A 44 -6.85 6.12 22.91
N ARG A 45 -7.02 5.10 22.05
CA ARG A 45 -7.78 3.88 22.39
C ARG A 45 -7.12 3.01 23.47
N ILE A 46 -5.79 2.93 23.48
CA ILE A 46 -5.05 2.04 24.41
C ILE A 46 -4.95 2.67 25.80
N TYR A 47 -4.62 3.96 25.87
CA TYR A 47 -4.27 4.62 27.12
C TYR A 47 -5.40 5.50 27.67
N GLY A 48 -6.34 5.93 26.82
CA GLY A 48 -7.37 6.91 27.16
C GLY A 48 -6.84 8.34 27.07
N PRO A 49 -7.69 9.32 26.68
CA PRO A 49 -7.28 10.71 26.51
C PRO A 49 -6.85 11.38 27.82
N GLU A 50 -7.44 11.01 28.96
CA GLU A 50 -7.12 11.58 30.28
C GLU A 50 -5.69 11.24 30.69
N LYS A 51 -5.32 9.97 30.58
CA LYS A 51 -3.97 9.50 30.92
C LYS A 51 -2.92 10.11 30.01
N LEU A 52 -3.22 10.26 28.71
CA LEU A 52 -2.31 10.92 27.77
C LEU A 52 -2.16 12.41 28.09
N MET A 53 -3.20 13.08 28.57
CA MET A 53 -3.11 14.47 29.02
C MET A 53 -2.24 14.65 30.26
N GLU A 54 -2.08 13.64 31.11
CA GLU A 54 -1.24 13.70 32.32
C GLU A 54 0.26 13.51 32.02
N LEU A 55 0.60 12.94 30.86
CA LEU A 55 1.98 12.67 30.50
C LEU A 55 2.72 13.96 30.11
N GLU A 56 4.03 13.95 30.41
CA GLU A 56 4.99 14.93 29.92
C GLU A 56 5.15 14.81 28.39
N PRO A 57 5.39 15.94 27.68
CA PRO A 57 5.54 15.95 26.22
C PRO A 57 6.54 14.93 25.69
N GLU A 58 7.71 14.82 26.30
CA GLU A 58 8.76 13.87 25.87
C GLU A 58 8.30 12.41 25.97
N ASN A 59 7.51 12.06 27.00
CA ASN A 59 6.95 10.72 27.14
C ASN A 59 5.87 10.44 26.09
N LEU A 60 5.04 11.44 25.78
CA LEU A 60 4.04 11.34 24.71
C LEU A 60 4.69 11.15 23.34
N GLU A 61 5.73 11.92 23.06
CA GLU A 61 6.48 11.85 21.82
C GLU A 61 7.15 10.48 21.67
N ASN A 62 7.74 9.94 22.73
CA ASN A 62 8.28 8.57 22.73
C ASN A 62 7.21 7.52 22.41
N LEU A 63 5.99 7.65 22.97
CA LEU A 63 4.89 6.74 22.66
C LEU A 63 4.48 6.83 21.18
N VAL A 64 4.36 8.05 20.65
CA VAL A 64 4.03 8.28 19.23
C VAL A 64 5.11 7.73 18.32
N VAL A 65 6.39 7.97 18.63
CA VAL A 65 7.54 7.45 17.89
C VAL A 65 7.52 5.92 17.84
N ASN A 66 7.24 5.26 18.96
CA ASN A 66 7.19 3.80 19.00
C ASN A 66 6.04 3.23 18.15
N GLU A 67 4.84 3.81 18.24
CA GLU A 67 3.71 3.38 17.41
C GLU A 67 3.98 3.62 15.91
N LEU A 68 4.59 4.76 15.56
CA LEU A 68 4.97 5.07 14.18
C LEU A 68 6.03 4.09 13.64
N LYS A 69 7.04 3.73 14.44
CA LYS A 69 8.04 2.71 14.06
C LYS A 69 7.37 1.38 13.76
N ASP A 70 6.41 0.96 14.58
CA ASP A 70 5.69 -0.29 14.38
C ASP A 70 4.81 -0.27 13.13
N LEU A 71 4.15 0.86 12.85
CA LEU A 71 3.40 1.05 11.61
C LEU A 71 4.31 0.97 10.38
N MET A 72 5.44 1.67 10.39
CA MET A 72 6.40 1.67 9.28
C MET A 72 7.01 0.29 9.04
N LYS A 73 7.39 -0.45 10.10
CA LYS A 73 7.90 -1.82 9.98
C LYS A 73 6.88 -2.78 9.36
N LYS A 74 5.61 -2.65 9.76
CA LYS A 74 4.52 -3.48 9.21
C LYS A 74 4.33 -3.21 7.73
N GLU A 75 4.42 -1.95 7.30
CA GLU A 75 4.33 -1.60 5.87
C GLU A 75 5.50 -2.14 5.05
N LEU A 76 6.74 -2.01 5.54
CA LEU A 76 7.90 -2.61 4.87
C LEU A 76 7.70 -4.12 4.67
N SER A 77 7.25 -4.81 5.72
CA SER A 77 6.96 -6.25 5.66
C SER A 77 5.82 -6.60 4.69
N LEU A 78 4.79 -5.75 4.58
CA LEU A 78 3.68 -5.94 3.64
C LEU A 78 4.14 -5.69 2.20
N ASN A 79 4.94 -4.64 1.97
CA ASN A 79 5.49 -4.33 0.65
C ASN A 79 6.41 -5.44 0.15
N GLU A 80 7.27 -6.00 1.01
CA GLU A 80 8.11 -7.15 0.64
C GLU A 80 7.28 -8.37 0.21
N LYS A 81 6.16 -8.62 0.90
CA LYS A 81 5.24 -9.71 0.53
C LYS A 81 4.57 -9.44 -0.82
N LYS A 82 4.03 -8.24 -1.03
CA LYS A 82 3.42 -7.83 -2.31
C LYS A 82 4.43 -7.90 -3.46
N GLN A 83 5.68 -7.47 -3.24
CA GLN A 83 6.74 -7.57 -4.25
C GLN A 83 7.06 -9.03 -4.59
N LYS A 84 7.15 -9.91 -3.60
CA LYS A 84 7.35 -11.35 -3.83
C LYS A 84 6.19 -12.01 -4.57
N GLU A 85 4.95 -11.62 -4.29
CA GLU A 85 3.77 -12.08 -5.01
C GLU A 85 3.79 -11.60 -6.46
N MET A 86 4.06 -10.31 -6.68
CA MET A 86 4.20 -9.73 -8.02
C MET A 86 5.34 -10.39 -8.83
N GLU A 87 6.49 -10.63 -8.20
CA GLU A 87 7.62 -11.31 -8.85
C GLU A 87 7.28 -12.76 -9.22
N ARG A 88 6.55 -13.48 -8.35
CA ARG A 88 6.05 -14.84 -8.65
C ARG A 88 5.07 -14.82 -9.81
N ASP A 89 4.14 -13.88 -9.84
CA ASP A 89 3.15 -13.76 -10.91
C ASP A 89 3.81 -13.42 -12.25
N LEU A 90 4.76 -12.48 -12.25
CA LEU A 90 5.56 -12.16 -13.44
C LEU A 90 6.37 -13.37 -13.90
N ARG A 91 7.03 -14.08 -12.98
CA ARG A 91 7.81 -15.27 -13.31
C ARG A 91 6.90 -16.38 -13.88
N ASN A 92 5.74 -16.61 -13.30
CA ASN A 92 4.76 -17.58 -13.78
C ASN A 92 4.19 -17.22 -15.16
N LYS A 93 4.03 -15.93 -15.47
CA LYS A 93 3.62 -15.45 -16.79
C LYS A 93 4.74 -15.54 -17.84
N VAL A 94 6.01 -15.34 -17.43
CA VAL A 94 7.17 -15.31 -18.33
C VAL A 94 7.78 -16.70 -18.61
N ILE A 95 7.75 -17.64 -17.67
CA ILE A 95 8.29 -19.00 -17.86
C ILE A 95 7.65 -19.73 -19.06
N PRO A 96 6.32 -19.71 -19.28
CA PRO A 96 5.68 -20.31 -20.45
C PRO A 96 6.20 -19.73 -21.77
N LEU A 97 6.54 -18.43 -21.79
CA LEU A 97 7.03 -17.73 -22.98
C LEU A 97 8.50 -18.07 -23.30
N LYS A 98 9.34 -18.27 -22.27
CA LYS A 98 10.79 -18.52 -22.45
C LYS A 98 11.16 -19.98 -22.73
N GLN A 99 10.37 -20.95 -22.25
CA GLN A 99 10.67 -22.39 -22.44
C GLN A 99 9.94 -23.03 -23.64
N GLY A 100 9.34 -22.22 -24.53
CA GLY A 100 8.57 -22.75 -25.66
C GLY A 100 7.28 -23.45 -25.22
N GLY A 101 6.62 -22.93 -24.17
CA GLY A 101 5.36 -23.46 -23.68
C GLY A 101 4.33 -23.53 -24.81
N ILE A 102 3.75 -24.72 -24.99
CA ILE A 102 2.72 -24.95 -26.00
C ILE A 102 1.52 -24.07 -25.64
N ILE A 103 1.34 -22.98 -26.39
CA ILE A 103 0.11 -22.19 -26.38
C ILE A 103 -0.98 -23.14 -26.89
N LYS A 104 -1.89 -23.56 -26.02
CA LYS A 104 -3.08 -24.32 -26.43
C LYS A 104 -4.00 -23.37 -27.19
N ILE A 105 -3.78 -23.27 -28.50
CA ILE A 105 -4.70 -22.64 -29.45
C ILE A 105 -5.72 -23.72 -29.82
N ASP A 106 -7.01 -23.47 -29.58
CA ASP A 106 -8.06 -24.36 -30.06
C ASP A 106 -8.10 -24.25 -31.60
N PRO A 107 -7.95 -25.35 -32.37
CA PRO A 107 -7.96 -25.30 -33.83
C PRO A 107 -9.24 -24.70 -34.43
N ARG A 108 -10.33 -24.62 -33.64
CA ARG A 108 -11.58 -23.98 -34.05
C ARG A 108 -11.46 -22.46 -34.16
N ASP A 109 -10.58 -21.83 -33.38
CA ASP A 109 -10.32 -20.37 -33.42
C ASP A 109 -9.53 -19.96 -34.67
N LEU A 110 -8.80 -20.89 -35.29
CA LEU A 110 -8.02 -20.69 -36.52
C LEU A 110 -8.84 -20.93 -37.79
N LYS A 111 -10.04 -21.49 -37.68
CA LYS A 111 -10.84 -21.89 -38.84
C LYS A 111 -11.37 -20.69 -39.63
N ASP A 112 -11.51 -19.54 -38.98
CA ASP A 112 -11.95 -18.27 -39.58
C ASP A 112 -10.80 -17.25 -39.74
N PHE A 113 -9.57 -17.60 -39.36
CA PHE A 113 -8.42 -16.70 -39.43
C PHE A 113 -7.77 -16.74 -40.82
N LYS A 114 -8.08 -15.73 -41.66
CA LYS A 114 -7.49 -15.52 -43.00
C LYS A 114 -6.47 -14.36 -43.03
N GLY A 115 -5.88 -14.02 -41.88
CA GLY A 115 -4.95 -12.90 -41.72
C GLY A 115 -3.48 -13.32 -41.71
N ASP A 116 -2.59 -12.35 -41.93
CA ASP A 116 -1.13 -12.57 -41.90
C ASP A 116 -0.64 -13.05 -40.52
N PRO A 117 0.49 -13.78 -40.45
CA PRO A 117 1.03 -14.33 -39.20
C PRO A 117 1.27 -13.28 -38.11
N GLU A 118 1.52 -12.04 -38.52
CA GLU A 118 1.77 -10.89 -37.65
C GLU A 118 0.51 -10.47 -36.88
N ASP A 119 -0.67 -10.58 -37.49
CA ASP A 119 -1.96 -10.30 -36.84
C ASP A 119 -2.35 -11.40 -35.84
N MET A 120 -1.94 -12.64 -36.10
CA MET A 120 -2.16 -13.76 -35.17
C MET A 120 -1.33 -13.57 -33.90
N LEU A 121 -0.06 -13.17 -34.05
CA LEU A 121 0.81 -12.83 -32.93
C LEU A 121 0.24 -11.65 -32.12
N LYS A 122 -0.29 -10.64 -32.80
CA LYS A 122 -0.94 -9.48 -32.16
C LYS A 122 -2.22 -9.88 -31.41
N TYR A 123 -3.02 -10.78 -31.96
CA TYR A 123 -4.22 -11.32 -31.30
C TYR A 123 -3.87 -12.14 -30.06
N LEU A 124 -2.88 -13.02 -30.15
CA LEU A 124 -2.39 -13.81 -29.03
C LEU A 124 -1.79 -12.91 -27.95
N TYR A 125 -0.95 -11.95 -28.33
CA TYR A 125 -0.40 -10.95 -27.41
C TYR A 125 -1.52 -10.18 -26.71
N LYS A 126 -2.54 -9.72 -27.45
CA LYS A 126 -3.68 -8.99 -26.86
C LYS A 126 -4.56 -9.85 -25.95
N LYS A 127 -4.78 -11.12 -26.27
CA LYS A 127 -5.61 -12.05 -25.48
C LYS A 127 -4.89 -12.55 -24.21
N PHE A 128 -3.56 -12.60 -24.20
CA PHE A 128 -2.77 -13.08 -23.06
C PHE A 128 -2.09 -11.98 -22.24
N LEU A 129 -1.85 -10.81 -22.82
CA LEU A 129 -1.19 -9.65 -22.16
C LEU A 129 -2.06 -8.38 -22.16
N GLY A 130 -3.21 -8.37 -22.83
CA GLY A 130 -4.03 -7.18 -23.06
C GLY A 130 -5.44 -7.27 -22.49
N ASP A 131 -5.61 -7.84 -21.30
CA ASP A 131 -6.77 -7.56 -20.45
C ASP A 131 -6.47 -6.32 -19.59
N ASP A 132 -6.46 -5.17 -20.26
CA ASP A 132 -6.81 -3.88 -19.67
C ASP A 132 -8.06 -3.41 -20.42
N LYS A 133 -9.23 -3.95 -20.06
CA LYS A 133 -10.54 -3.33 -20.28
C LYS A 133 -11.53 -3.76 -19.20
N ASP A 134 -11.74 -2.85 -18.25
CA ASP A 134 -13.05 -2.43 -17.75
C ASP A 134 -14.09 -3.52 -17.55
N ASP A 135 -14.10 -4.10 -16.34
CA ASP A 135 -15.37 -4.43 -15.69
C ASP A 135 -15.59 -3.38 -14.59
N ASP A 136 -16.23 -2.28 -14.98
CA ASP A 136 -17.00 -1.41 -14.08
C ASP A 136 -18.08 -2.27 -13.41
N LYS A 137 -17.76 -2.78 -12.22
CA LYS A 137 -18.76 -3.04 -11.19
C LYS A 137 -18.31 -2.38 -9.90
N ASP A 138 -18.87 -1.19 -9.70
CA ASP A 138 -19.12 -0.64 -8.38
C ASP A 138 -19.73 -1.73 -7.49
N ASP A 139 -18.95 -2.21 -6.52
CA ASP A 139 -19.50 -2.57 -5.22
C ASP A 139 -18.53 -2.02 -4.17
N ASP A 140 -18.99 -0.95 -3.52
CA ASP A 140 -18.33 -0.25 -2.44
C ASP A 140 -17.90 -1.24 -1.34
N ASN A 141 -16.59 -1.45 -1.17
CA ASN A 141 -16.01 -1.34 0.18
C ASN A 141 -14.48 -1.25 0.20
N ASP A 142 -14.03 -0.29 1.01
CA ASP A 142 -12.67 -0.05 1.51
C ASP A 142 -11.62 0.54 0.56
N LYS A 143 -11.79 1.85 0.34
CA LYS A 143 -10.74 2.83 0.04
C LYS A 143 -9.55 2.69 1.01
N TYR A 144 -8.51 1.97 0.60
CA TYR A 144 -7.15 2.26 1.03
C TYR A 144 -6.37 2.84 -0.14
N LYS A 145 -6.43 4.16 -0.27
CA LYS A 145 -5.50 4.94 -1.10
C LYS A 145 -4.11 4.80 -0.43
N GLU A 146 -3.33 3.81 -0.85
CA GLU A 146 -1.92 3.70 -0.48
C GLU A 146 -1.15 4.83 -1.18
N ASP A 147 -0.71 5.82 -0.38
CA ASP A 147 0.18 6.88 -0.84
C ASP A 147 1.49 6.27 -1.37
N ARG A 148 1.79 6.55 -2.64
CA ARG A 148 2.99 6.07 -3.37
C ARG A 148 4.28 6.80 -2.97
N ASN A 149 4.48 7.12 -1.69
CA ASN A 149 5.77 7.65 -1.24
C ASN A 149 6.74 6.49 -1.00
N HIS A 150 7.44 6.13 -2.08
CA HIS A 150 8.52 5.16 -2.07
C HIS A 150 9.68 5.69 -1.21
N TYR A 151 10.09 4.93 -0.19
CA TYR A 151 11.33 5.19 0.53
C TYR A 151 12.51 4.74 -0.36
N TYR A 152 13.43 5.66 -0.65
CA TYR A 152 14.77 5.28 -1.09
C TYR A 152 15.65 5.14 0.16
N ILE A 153 16.28 3.97 0.31
CA ILE A 153 17.38 3.71 1.25
C ILE A 153 18.69 4.01 0.54
#